data_AF-A0AAV2AH99-F1
#
_entry.id   AF-A0AAV2AH99-F1
#
_cell.length_a   1.000
_cell.length_b   1.000
_cell.length_c   1.000
_cell.angle_alpha   90.00
_cell.angle_beta   90.00
_cell.angle_gamma   90.00
#
_symmetry.space_group_name_H-M   'P 1'
#
loop_
_entity.id
_entity.type
_entity.pdbx_description
1 polymer ?
#
loop_
_entity_poly.entity_id
_entity_poly.type
_entity_poly.pdbx_seq_one_letter_code
_entity_poly.pdbx_strand_id
1 'polypeptide(L)'
;MKEKQKICLQKERRAARVLGIVMGVFVVCWLPFFLMYVILPFCENCYVSNRVINIITWLGYFNSALNPVIYTAFNTDFRKAFIYILCRKP
;
A
#
# COMPACT_ATOMS: atom_id res chain seq x y z
N MET A 1 -1.90 30.11 20.75
CA MET A 1 -1.88 29.93 19.27
C MET A 1 -0.75 29.01 18.80
N LYS A 2 0.52 29.25 19.19
CA LYS A 2 1.68 28.43 18.78
C LYS A 2 1.55 26.93 19.08
N GLU A 3 0.93 26.56 20.20
CA GLU A 3 0.75 25.16 20.63
C GLU A 3 -0.30 24.40 19.79
N LYS A 4 -1.42 25.05 19.47
CA LYS A 4 -2.43 24.51 18.54
C LYS A 4 -1.84 24.27 17.14
N GLN A 5 -0.96 25.15 16.68
CA GLN A 5 -0.23 25.02 15.41
C GLN A 5 0.70 23.79 15.40
N LYS A 6 1.45 23.56 16.48
CA LYS A 6 2.32 22.37 16.62
C LYS A 6 1.52 21.05 16.56
N ILE A 7 0.35 21.02 17.20
CA ILE A 7 -0.54 19.85 17.21
C ILE A 7 -1.11 19.56 15.80
N CYS A 8 -1.55 20.59 15.06
CA CYS A 8 -1.98 20.42 13.66
C CYS A 8 -0.84 19.88 12.79
N LEU A 9 0.36 20.47 12.90
CA LEU A 9 1.51 20.05 12.10
C LEU A 9 1.93 18.59 12.37
N GLN A 10 1.82 18.12 13.62
CA GLN A 10 2.07 16.72 13.95
C GLN A 10 1.03 15.76 13.34
N LYS A 11 -0.25 16.16 13.32
CA LYS A 11 -1.32 15.39 12.65
C LYS A 11 -1.10 15.32 11.13
N GLU A 12 -0.76 16.44 10.50
CA GLU A 12 -0.47 16.49 9.06
C GLU A 12 0.73 15.62 8.69
N ARG A 13 1.83 15.69 9.45
CA ARG A 13 3.00 14.82 9.25
C ARG A 13 2.64 13.33 9.36
N ARG A 14 1.74 12.98 10.28
CA ARG A 14 1.28 11.59 10.43
C ARG A 14 0.45 11.14 9.23
N ALA A 15 -0.46 11.97 8.73
CA ALA A 15 -1.22 11.68 7.52
C ALA A 15 -0.31 11.54 6.30
N ALA A 16 0.62 12.47 6.11
CA ALA A 16 1.62 12.42 5.05
C ALA A 16 2.49 11.16 5.12
N ARG A 17 2.86 10.70 6.32
CA ARG A 17 3.59 9.44 6.52
C ARG A 17 2.78 8.23 6.05
N VAL A 18 1.50 8.15 6.39
CA VAL A 18 0.63 7.05 5.94
C VAL A 18 0.48 7.09 4.42
N LEU A 19 0.23 8.26 3.84
CA LEU A 19 0.15 8.44 2.39
C LEU A 19 1.45 8.00 1.70
N GLY A 20 2.61 8.40 2.22
CA GLY A 20 3.90 7.97 1.71
C GLY A 20 4.10 6.45 1.75
N ILE A 21 3.67 5.78 2.82
CA ILE A 21 3.73 4.31 2.93
C ILE A 21 2.82 3.66 1.90
N VAL A 22 1.56 4.11 1.78
CA VAL A 22 0.61 3.58 0.79
C VAL A 22 1.15 3.73 -0.64
N MET A 23 1.69 4.90 -0.97
CA MET A 23 2.31 5.15 -2.28
C MET A 23 3.53 4.25 -2.51
N GLY A 24 4.39 4.07 -1.50
CA GLY A 24 5.56 3.19 -1.60
C GLY A 24 5.16 1.73 -1.83
N VAL A 25 4.18 1.22 -1.08
CA VAL A 25 3.66 -0.15 -1.26
C VAL A 25 3.02 -0.32 -2.64
N PHE A 26 2.24 0.66 -3.09
CA PHE A 26 1.65 0.65 -4.42
C PHE A 26 2.73 0.51 -5.49
N VAL A 27 3.79 1.32 -5.42
CA VAL A 27 4.91 1.23 -6.36
C VAL A 27 5.58 -0.13 -6.28
N VAL A 28 5.93 -0.65 -5.10
CA VAL A 28 6.61 -1.94 -4.96
C VAL A 28 5.77 -3.11 -5.51
N CYS A 29 4.46 -3.11 -5.26
CA CYS A 29 3.58 -4.17 -5.73
C CYS A 29 3.34 -4.11 -7.24
N TRP A 30 3.26 -2.92 -7.83
CA TRP A 30 2.91 -2.74 -9.25
C TRP A 30 4.11 -2.60 -10.18
N LEU A 31 5.25 -2.08 -9.70
CA LEU A 31 6.43 -1.81 -10.52
C LEU A 31 6.91 -3.05 -11.28
N PRO A 32 7.00 -4.26 -10.69
CA PRO A 32 7.43 -5.45 -11.43
C PRO A 32 6.50 -5.80 -12.59
N PHE A 33 5.18 -5.62 -12.42
CA PHE A 33 4.19 -5.83 -13.46
C PHE A 33 4.31 -4.79 -14.57
N PHE A 34 4.44 -3.50 -14.22
CA PHE A 34 4.62 -2.43 -15.20
C PHE A 34 5.90 -2.62 -16.01
N LEU A 35 7.01 -2.96 -15.37
CA LEU A 35 8.28 -3.23 -16.06
C LEU A 35 8.14 -4.40 -17.03
N MET A 36 7.53 -5.50 -16.60
CA MET A 36 7.28 -6.66 -17.46
C MET A 36 6.40 -6.27 -18.66
N TYR A 37 5.30 -5.55 -18.43
CA TYR A 37 4.35 -5.13 -19.47
C TYR A 37 4.99 -4.20 -20.50
N VAL A 38 5.87 -3.30 -20.07
CA VAL A 38 6.58 -2.36 -20.95
C VAL A 38 7.75 -3.02 -21.66
N ILE A 39 8.53 -3.90 -21.01
CA ILE A 39 9.76 -4.47 -21.57
C ILE A 39 9.49 -5.64 -22.52
N LEU A 40 8.58 -6.56 -22.16
CA LEU A 40 8.34 -7.79 -22.93
C LEU A 40 8.01 -7.55 -24.42
N PRO A 41 7.17 -6.55 -24.79
CA PRO A 41 6.87 -6.29 -26.19
C PRO A 41 8.09 -5.91 -27.04
N PHE A 42 9.14 -5.36 -26.43
CA PHE A 42 10.37 -4.95 -27.12
C PHE A 42 11.52 -5.96 -26.94
N CYS A 43 11.29 -7.07 -26.25
CA CYS A 43 12.31 -8.09 -25.99
C CYS A 43 11.97 -9.41 -26.67
N GLU A 44 12.45 -9.59 -27.89
CA GLU A 44 12.20 -10.78 -28.70
C GLU A 44 12.78 -12.08 -28.11
N ASN A 45 13.86 -11.98 -27.32
CA ASN A 45 14.55 -13.11 -26.71
C ASN A 45 14.27 -13.28 -25.20
N CYS A 46 13.39 -12.46 -24.61
CA CYS A 46 13.04 -12.59 -23.20
C CYS A 46 12.03 -13.71 -22.98
N TYR A 47 12.49 -14.86 -22.49
CA TYR A 47 11.59 -15.91 -22.01
C TYR A 47 11.27 -15.71 -20.53
N VAL A 48 10.03 -15.34 -20.23
CA VAL A 48 9.52 -15.28 -18.86
C VAL A 48 8.57 -16.45 -18.65
N SER A 49 8.89 -17.32 -17.68
CA SER A 49 8.04 -18.46 -17.38
C SER A 49 6.67 -18.04 -16.86
N ASN A 50 5.63 -18.84 -17.13
CA ASN A 50 4.27 -18.61 -16.62
C ASN A 50 4.22 -18.50 -15.09
N ARG A 51 5.14 -19.18 -14.38
CA ARG A 51 5.24 -19.09 -12.92
C ARG A 51 5.63 -17.68 -12.47
N VAL A 52 6.58 -17.04 -13.16
CA VAL A 52 7.04 -15.67 -12.85
C VAL A 52 5.92 -14.65 -13.14
N ILE A 53 5.24 -14.80 -14.28
CA ILE A 53 4.09 -13.94 -14.64
C ILE A 53 2.99 -14.04 -13.58
N ASN A 54 2.68 -15.25 -13.13
CA ASN A 54 1.70 -15.46 -12.07
C ASN A 54 2.15 -14.80 -10.77
N ILE A 55 3.38 -15.02 -10.30
CA ILE A 55 3.88 -14.40 -9.06
C ILE A 55 3.79 -12.87 -9.12
N ILE A 56 4.22 -12.27 -10.23
CA ILE A 56 4.17 -10.80 -10.42
C ILE A 56 2.72 -10.30 -10.40
N THR A 57 1.81 -10.99 -11.08
CA THR A 57 0.38 -10.62 -11.10
C THR A 57 -0.25 -10.74 -9.71
N TRP A 58 0.05 -11.83 -8.99
CA TRP A 58 -0.43 -12.04 -7.62
C TRP A 58 0.12 -11.01 -6.64
N LEU A 59 1.36 -10.56 -6.81
CA LEU A 59 1.93 -9.46 -6.03
C LEU A 59 1.12 -8.16 -6.23
N GLY A 60 0.71 -7.87 -7.46
CA GLY A 60 -0.18 -6.75 -7.78
C GLY A 60 -1.53 -6.86 -7.08
N TYR A 61 -2.14 -8.05 -7.04
CA TYR A 61 -3.39 -8.27 -6.30
C TYR A 61 -3.23 -8.10 -4.79
N PHE A 62 -2.05 -8.45 -4.24
CA PHE A 62 -1.77 -8.29 -2.82
C PHE A 62 -1.78 -6.81 -2.38
N ASN A 63 -1.55 -5.86 -3.29
CA ASN A 63 -1.66 -4.42 -3.03
C ASN A 63 -3.00 -4.04 -2.37
N SER A 64 -4.10 -4.60 -2.87
CA SER A 64 -5.44 -4.32 -2.34
C SER A 64 -5.61 -4.84 -0.92
N ALA A 65 -5.06 -6.01 -0.60
CA ALA A 65 -5.10 -6.62 0.74
C ALA A 65 -4.20 -5.88 1.75
N LEU A 66 -3.11 -5.26 1.29
CA LEU A 66 -2.21 -4.49 2.13
C LEU A 66 -2.83 -3.18 2.63
N ASN A 67 -3.80 -2.60 1.93
CA ASN A 67 -4.41 -1.33 2.32
C ASN A 67 -5.02 -1.36 3.75
N PRO A 68 -5.95 -2.28 4.10
CA PRO A 68 -6.43 -2.41 5.49
C PRO A 68 -5.31 -2.63 6.53
N VAL A 69 -4.28 -3.41 6.18
CA VAL A 69 -3.14 -3.68 7.08
C VAL A 69 -2.33 -2.42 7.34
N ILE A 70 -2.04 -1.64 6.30
CA ILE A 70 -1.31 -0.37 6.40
C ILE A 70 -2.12 0.63 7.24
N TYR A 71 -3.42 0.77 6.98
CA TYR A 71 -4.26 1.70 7.73
C TYR A 71 -4.39 1.28 9.20
N THR A 72 -4.57 0.00 9.50
CA THR A 72 -4.67 -0.47 10.88
C THR A 72 -3.34 -0.45 11.64
N ALA A 73 -2.20 -0.66 10.96
CA ALA A 73 -0.88 -0.61 11.58
C ALA A 73 -0.42 0.83 11.88
N PHE A 74 -0.61 1.76 10.95
CA PHE A 74 -0.02 3.10 11.02
C PHE A 74 -1.00 4.22 11.40
N ASN A 75 -2.31 4.00 11.24
CA ASN A 75 -3.35 4.92 11.67
C ASN A 75 -4.12 4.36 12.89
N THR A 76 -3.80 4.86 14.09
CA THR A 76 -4.45 4.41 15.33
C THR A 76 -5.94 4.71 15.38
N ASP A 77 -6.40 5.77 14.72
CA ASP A 77 -7.82 6.12 14.71
C ASP A 77 -8.58 5.12 13.83
N PHE A 78 -7.99 4.76 12.68
CA PHE A 78 -8.49 3.70 11.81
C PHE A 78 -8.50 2.34 12.53
N ARG A 79 -7.41 2.00 13.24
CA ARG A 79 -7.33 0.77 14.04
C ARG A 79 -8.43 0.69 15.10
N LYS A 80 -8.67 1.78 15.83
CA LYS A 80 -9.73 1.84 16.86
C LYS A 80 -11.12 1.63 16.24
N ALA A 81 -11.41 2.29 15.11
CA ALA A 81 -12.67 2.10 14.40
C ALA A 81 -12.82 0.65 13.87
N PHE A 82 -11.74 0.08 13.33
CA PHE A 82 -11.74 -1.28 12.80
C PHE A 82 -11.98 -2.33 13.89
N ILE A 83 -11.31 -2.20 15.04
CA ILE A 83 -11.55 -3.04 16.23
C ILE A 83 -12.97 -2.83 16.76
N TYR A 84 -13.46 -1.60 16.80
CA TYR A 84 -14.82 -1.32 17.24
C TYR A 84 -15.86 -2.03 16.37
N ILE A 85 -15.69 -2.06 15.04
CA ILE A 85 -16.59 -2.74 14.12
C ILE A 85 -16.48 -4.26 14.24
N LEU A 86 -15.27 -4.81 14.27
CA LEU A 86 -15.05 -6.27 14.28
C LEU A 86 -15.26 -6.93 15.64
N CYS A 87 -14.98 -6.21 16.73
CA CYS A 87 -15.04 -6.72 18.10
C CYS A 87 -16.25 -6.18 18.87
N ARG A 88 -17.19 -5.49 18.22
CA ARG A 88 -18.50 -5.25 18.82
C ARG A 88 -19.16 -6.61 19.05
N LYS A 89 -19.18 -7.08 20.30
CA LYS A 89 -20.12 -8.14 20.67
C LYS A 89 -21.53 -7.59 20.45
N PRO A 90 -22.46 -8.38 19.88
CA PRO A 90 -23.86 -8.01 19.78
C PRO A 90 -24.42 -7.64 21.16
#